data_AF-A0A5D0WLH4-F1
#
_entry.id   AF-A0A5D0WLH4-F1
#
_cell.length_a   1.000
_cell.length_b   1.000
_cell.length_c   1.000
_cell.angle_alpha   90.00
_cell.angle_beta   90.00
_cell.angle_gamma   90.00
#
_symmetry.space_group_name_H-M   'P 1'
#
loop_
_entity.id
_entity.type
_entity.pdbx_description
1 polymer ?
#
loop_
_entity_poly.entity_id
_entity_poly.type
_entity_poly.pdbx_seq_one_letter_code
_entity_poly.pdbx_strand_id
1 'polypeptide(L)'
;MRQEDAIAAPQDRYRAFLSYSHADEREAGRLHRWLENYRIPARLVGSETPRGRVPRRLAPIFRDRAELPAASSLDSEVEKALAGSGALLVLCSPEAAASRWVNAEIALFRRLHPERPVIAALLRGEPSESFPAALVMPGSDGKVREPIAADFRPDKDGRQLARLKILAGLSGLALDEIIQRDAQRRMRHVISITALAIVLALVMGLMLVFAIRAQREADEQRRQAEGLIEFMLTDLRERLKGVGRLDVLETVNARALDYYAEQADLDALSVESLERRARILHAMGEDDHRRGDVAGAVAKFQEASRATAALLAAAPDDPVRIYGQAQSEFWVGYAIFMRKKPLQALPHFQAYKALSQKLVQREPNNPEYRHELAYAQGNLCSVGLDEAGNPDLLPECHEALETLLRVHAMEPDNAEVTRDLANRYAWYADALVRQGREEEALAQRQKQLEISRDLLDTDPKNATYRQAWMLAMNSTSRLRHAMGFRAMAQRMRDRAQEELDRLIASDPENHDWKVWKKRFSEPWPQAGSD
;
A
#
# COMPACT_ATOMS: atom_id res chain seq x y z
N MET A 1 9.73 22.73 -104.46
CA MET A 1 9.19 21.47 -103.90
C MET A 1 9.48 21.50 -102.41
N ARG A 2 8.50 21.96 -101.64
CA ARG A 2 7.61 21.18 -100.75
C ARG A 2 8.16 21.13 -99.33
N GLN A 3 7.61 22.04 -98.52
CA GLN A 3 7.27 21.78 -97.12
C GLN A 3 6.60 20.41 -97.03
N GLU A 4 7.15 19.52 -96.21
CA GLU A 4 6.42 18.41 -95.64
C GLU A 4 6.27 18.71 -94.15
N ASP A 5 5.02 18.97 -93.77
CA ASP A 5 4.56 19.07 -92.39
C ASP A 5 4.88 17.76 -91.65
N ALA A 6 5.92 17.78 -90.83
CA ALA A 6 6.14 16.74 -89.84
C ALA A 6 5.12 16.94 -88.70
N ILE A 7 4.06 16.14 -88.75
CA ILE A 7 3.09 15.98 -87.64
C ILE A 7 3.89 15.59 -86.39
N ALA A 8 4.00 16.52 -85.43
CA ALA A 8 4.65 16.28 -84.16
C ALA A 8 3.97 15.12 -83.42
N ALA A 9 4.75 14.11 -83.04
CA ALA A 9 4.28 13.01 -82.20
C ALA A 9 3.70 13.57 -80.87
N PRO A 10 2.50 13.13 -80.44
CA PRO A 10 1.89 13.65 -79.22
C PRO A 10 2.77 13.31 -78.01
N GLN A 11 3.26 14.33 -77.31
CA GLN A 11 3.85 14.18 -75.98
C GLN A 11 2.81 13.57 -75.03
N ASP A 12 3.20 12.56 -74.26
CA ASP A 12 2.31 11.89 -73.29
C ASP A 12 1.75 12.89 -72.27
N ARG A 13 0.51 13.32 -72.49
CA ARG A 13 -0.22 14.28 -71.66
C ARG A 13 -0.62 13.68 -70.31
N TYR A 14 -0.87 12.37 -70.27
CA TYR A 14 -1.24 11.63 -69.06
C TYR A 14 -0.34 10.42 -68.87
N ARG A 15 0.00 10.11 -67.62
CA ARG A 15 0.79 8.91 -67.28
C ARG A 15 -0.03 7.64 -67.44
N ALA A 16 -1.33 7.71 -67.18
CA ALA A 16 -2.27 6.62 -67.40
C ALA A 16 -3.68 7.15 -67.65
N PHE A 17 -4.47 6.36 -68.38
CA PHE A 17 -5.92 6.48 -68.48
C PHE A 17 -6.56 5.44 -67.56
N LEU A 18 -7.52 5.83 -66.73
CA LEU A 18 -8.28 4.94 -65.85
C LEU A 18 -9.65 4.64 -66.47
N SER A 19 -9.81 3.43 -67.01
CA SER A 19 -11.06 2.90 -67.56
C SER A 19 -11.77 2.03 -66.51
N TYR A 20 -13.07 2.27 -66.31
CA TYR A 20 -13.88 1.57 -65.32
C TYR A 20 -15.37 1.62 -65.66
N SER A 21 -16.16 0.69 -65.11
CA SER A 21 -17.64 0.74 -65.19
C SER A 21 -18.21 1.70 -64.14
N HIS A 22 -19.35 2.35 -64.39
CA HIS A 22 -20.00 3.23 -63.41
C HIS A 22 -20.22 2.55 -62.05
N ALA A 23 -20.54 1.25 -62.05
CA ALA A 23 -20.66 0.44 -60.83
C ALA A 23 -19.39 0.41 -59.94
N ASP A 24 -18.22 0.73 -60.51
CA ASP A 24 -16.91 0.73 -59.84
C ASP A 24 -16.38 2.14 -59.52
N GLU A 25 -17.19 3.19 -59.71
CA GLU A 25 -16.77 4.59 -59.54
C GLU A 25 -16.12 4.86 -58.17
N ARG A 26 -16.67 4.27 -57.12
CA ARG A 26 -16.15 4.43 -55.76
C ARG A 26 -14.72 3.91 -55.61
N GLU A 27 -14.43 2.73 -56.16
CA GLU A 27 -13.08 2.15 -56.10
C GLU A 27 -12.14 2.85 -57.08
N ALA A 28 -12.64 3.27 -58.25
CA ALA A 28 -11.89 4.10 -59.20
C ALA A 28 -11.42 5.42 -58.57
N GLY A 29 -12.31 6.13 -57.87
CA GLY A 29 -11.96 7.38 -57.17
C GLY A 29 -11.02 7.20 -55.99
N ARG A 30 -11.01 6.03 -55.33
CA ARG A 30 -10.05 5.73 -54.26
C ARG A 30 -8.68 5.39 -54.83
N LEU A 31 -8.62 4.61 -55.90
CA LEU A 31 -7.37 4.24 -56.56
C LEU A 31 -6.72 5.44 -57.25
N HIS A 32 -7.51 6.23 -57.98
CA HIS A 32 -7.05 7.46 -58.65
C HIS A 32 -6.40 8.43 -57.65
N ARG A 33 -7.10 8.78 -56.55
CA ARG A 33 -6.54 9.64 -55.49
C ARG A 33 -5.26 9.07 -54.87
N TRP A 34 -5.18 7.76 -54.70
CA TRP A 34 -3.97 7.14 -54.16
C TRP A 34 -2.80 7.25 -55.15
N LEU A 35 -3.01 6.95 -56.43
CA LEU A 35 -1.99 7.03 -57.47
C LEU A 35 -1.46 8.46 -57.69
N GLU A 36 -2.36 9.45 -57.69
CA GLU A 36 -2.02 10.88 -57.82
C GLU A 36 -1.14 11.40 -56.66
N ASN A 37 -1.41 10.92 -55.45
CA ASN A 37 -0.72 11.37 -54.24
C ASN A 37 0.50 10.52 -53.88
N TYR A 38 0.65 9.34 -54.49
CA TYR A 38 1.77 8.46 -54.20
C TYR A 38 3.10 9.09 -54.66
N ARG A 39 4.07 9.16 -53.75
CA ARG A 39 5.41 9.67 -54.03
C ARG A 39 6.38 8.52 -54.18
N ILE A 40 6.94 8.38 -55.38
CA ILE A 40 7.96 7.37 -55.65
C ILE A 40 9.19 7.67 -54.78
N PRO A 41 9.79 6.65 -54.13
CA PRO A 41 10.98 6.83 -53.31
C PRO A 41 12.10 7.57 -54.05
N ALA A 42 12.70 8.59 -53.41
CA ALA A 42 13.65 9.51 -54.06
C ALA A 42 14.86 8.85 -54.74
N ARG A 43 15.25 7.64 -54.33
CA ARG A 43 16.36 6.89 -54.97
C ARG A 43 15.98 6.17 -56.26
N LEU A 44 14.68 5.94 -56.49
CA LEU A 44 14.16 5.30 -57.70
C LEU A 44 13.70 6.33 -58.74
N VAL A 45 13.60 7.60 -58.35
CA VAL A 45 13.26 8.70 -59.26
C VAL A 45 14.46 8.98 -60.18
N GLY A 46 14.22 9.00 -61.48
CA GLY A 46 15.25 9.21 -62.50
C GLY A 46 15.93 7.92 -62.99
N SER A 47 15.63 6.76 -62.40
CA SER A 47 16.07 5.46 -62.92
C SER A 47 15.50 5.23 -64.33
N GLU A 48 16.32 4.69 -65.23
CA GLU A 48 15.88 4.26 -66.56
C GLU A 48 15.15 2.93 -66.45
N THR A 49 13.92 2.87 -66.95
CA THR A 49 13.12 1.65 -67.02
C THR A 49 12.68 1.39 -68.46
N PRO A 50 12.14 0.21 -68.79
CA PRO A 50 11.51 -0.03 -70.10
C PRO A 50 10.36 0.94 -70.44
N ARG A 51 9.90 1.75 -69.49
CA ARG A 51 8.85 2.77 -69.64
C ARG A 51 9.38 4.21 -69.62
N GLY A 52 10.71 4.36 -69.72
CA GLY A 52 11.42 5.64 -69.63
C GLY A 52 11.80 6.00 -68.20
N ARG A 53 12.18 7.26 -67.99
CA ARG A 53 12.63 7.76 -66.69
C ARG A 53 11.51 7.80 -65.67
N VAL A 54 11.76 7.18 -64.52
CA VAL A 54 10.80 7.13 -63.41
C VAL A 54 10.55 8.52 -62.84
N PRO A 55 9.30 9.01 -62.82
CA PRO A 55 8.98 10.33 -62.29
C PRO A 55 8.87 10.35 -60.76
N ARG A 56 8.83 11.53 -60.15
CA ARG A 56 8.59 11.68 -58.69
C ARG A 56 7.16 11.31 -58.28
N ARG A 57 6.20 11.44 -59.21
CA ARG A 57 4.77 11.13 -59.05
C ARG A 57 4.24 10.54 -60.35
N LEU A 58 3.19 9.73 -60.26
CA LEU A 58 2.47 9.20 -61.43
C LEU A 58 1.37 10.14 -61.96
N ALA A 59 1.37 11.39 -61.53
CA ALA A 59 0.44 12.43 -61.98
C ALA A 59 0.88 13.04 -63.33
N PRO A 60 -0.05 13.44 -64.22
CA PRO A 60 -1.50 13.31 -64.09
C PRO A 60 -2.03 11.96 -64.64
N ILE A 61 -3.04 11.40 -63.98
CA ILE A 61 -3.82 10.24 -64.42
C ILE A 61 -5.19 10.74 -64.87
N PHE A 62 -5.54 10.48 -66.12
CA PHE A 62 -6.86 10.80 -66.61
C PHE A 62 -7.87 9.81 -66.05
N ARG A 63 -8.94 10.33 -65.44
CA ARG A 63 -10.09 9.55 -64.99
C ARG A 63 -11.31 10.23 -65.56
N ASP A 64 -12.01 9.52 -66.45
CA ASP A 64 -13.28 10.00 -66.96
C ASP A 64 -14.35 9.99 -65.84
N ARG A 65 -15.38 10.83 -65.97
CA ARG A 65 -16.59 10.76 -65.14
C ARG A 65 -17.67 10.04 -65.95
N ALA A 66 -17.73 8.72 -65.85
CA ALA A 66 -18.75 7.96 -66.57
C ALA A 66 -20.16 8.29 -66.05
N GLU A 67 -20.90 9.10 -66.79
CA GLU A 67 -22.20 8.77 -67.43
C GLU A 67 -22.90 10.04 -68.03
N LEU A 68 -23.25 10.04 -69.33
CA LEU A 68 -24.64 10.14 -69.86
C LEU A 68 -24.73 10.50 -71.37
N PRO A 69 -25.85 10.12 -72.05
CA PRO A 69 -26.07 10.25 -73.48
C PRO A 69 -26.57 11.65 -73.85
N ALA A 70 -25.65 12.59 -74.09
CA ALA A 70 -25.88 13.79 -74.92
C ALA A 70 -24.63 14.68 -74.92
N ALA A 71 -23.72 14.46 -75.87
CA ALA A 71 -22.90 15.49 -76.54
C ALA A 71 -21.79 14.81 -77.35
N SER A 72 -21.82 14.96 -78.68
CA SER A 72 -20.80 14.48 -79.62
C SER A 72 -19.39 15.11 -79.43
N SER A 73 -19.19 15.97 -78.43
CA SER A 73 -17.91 16.60 -78.14
C SER A 73 -17.07 15.83 -77.11
N LEU A 74 -17.70 15.06 -76.21
CA LEU A 74 -16.99 14.33 -75.14
C LEU A 74 -16.20 13.13 -75.67
N ASP A 75 -16.73 12.43 -76.69
CA ASP A 75 -16.04 11.33 -77.37
C ASP A 75 -14.67 11.76 -77.90
N SER A 76 -14.57 12.98 -78.45
CA SER A 76 -13.30 13.52 -78.96
C SER A 76 -12.28 13.83 -77.86
N GLU A 77 -12.72 14.12 -76.64
CA GLU A 77 -11.81 14.38 -75.51
C GLU A 77 -11.29 13.08 -74.91
N VAL A 78 -12.14 12.05 -74.78
CA VAL A 78 -11.75 10.71 -74.34
C VAL A 78 -10.79 10.08 -75.35
N GLU A 79 -11.07 10.18 -76.65
CA GLU A 79 -10.15 9.73 -77.71
C GLU A 79 -8.79 10.44 -77.63
N LYS A 80 -8.77 11.76 -77.46
CA LYS A 80 -7.52 12.54 -77.28
C LYS A 80 -6.79 12.16 -75.99
N ALA A 81 -7.51 11.90 -74.90
CA ALA A 81 -6.92 11.49 -73.63
C ALA A 81 -6.31 10.08 -73.72
N LEU A 82 -6.99 9.14 -74.38
CA LEU A 82 -6.46 7.81 -74.69
C LEU A 82 -5.23 7.89 -75.60
N ALA A 83 -5.28 8.72 -76.65
CA ALA A 83 -4.15 8.98 -77.53
C ALA A 83 -2.95 9.60 -76.79
N GLY A 84 -3.19 10.44 -75.78
CA GLY A 84 -2.17 11.08 -74.96
C GLY A 84 -1.75 10.34 -73.70
N SER A 85 -2.19 9.09 -73.48
CA SER A 85 -1.92 8.34 -72.24
C SER A 85 -0.81 7.31 -72.39
N GLY A 86 0.19 7.34 -71.51
CA GLY A 86 1.32 6.40 -71.50
C GLY A 86 0.97 4.95 -71.15
N ALA A 87 -0.20 4.74 -70.51
CA ALA A 87 -0.70 3.42 -70.12
C ALA A 87 -2.23 3.43 -70.02
N LEU A 88 -2.85 2.26 -70.15
CA LEU A 88 -4.26 2.05 -69.82
C LEU A 88 -4.37 1.21 -68.54
N LEU A 89 -5.08 1.72 -67.54
CA LEU A 89 -5.41 1.01 -66.31
C LEU A 89 -6.91 0.69 -66.33
N VAL A 90 -7.26 -0.58 -66.34
CA VAL A 90 -8.63 -1.06 -66.42
C VAL A 90 -9.04 -1.64 -65.09
N LEU A 91 -10.11 -1.14 -64.48
CA LEU A 91 -10.74 -1.79 -63.34
C LEU A 91 -11.65 -2.91 -63.84
N CYS A 92 -11.27 -4.15 -63.52
CA CYS A 92 -11.95 -5.36 -63.94
C CYS A 92 -12.95 -5.80 -62.88
N SER A 93 -14.21 -5.95 -63.29
CA SER A 93 -15.36 -6.46 -62.54
C SER A 93 -16.32 -7.09 -63.55
N PRO A 94 -17.29 -7.94 -63.13
CA PRO A 94 -18.31 -8.46 -64.04
C PRO A 94 -19.05 -7.35 -64.81
N GLU A 95 -19.27 -6.20 -64.17
CA GLU A 95 -19.92 -5.03 -64.77
C GLU A 95 -19.01 -4.29 -65.76
N ALA A 96 -17.70 -4.27 -65.54
CA ALA A 96 -16.73 -3.75 -66.50
C ALA A 96 -16.60 -4.66 -67.71
N ALA A 97 -16.62 -5.98 -67.52
CA ALA A 97 -16.59 -6.95 -68.62
C ALA A 97 -17.80 -6.81 -69.54
N ALA A 98 -18.99 -6.57 -68.98
CA ALA A 98 -20.24 -6.33 -69.71
C ALA A 98 -20.35 -4.91 -70.32
N SER A 99 -19.46 -3.97 -69.95
CA SER A 99 -19.54 -2.59 -70.43
C SER A 99 -19.00 -2.45 -71.85
N ARG A 100 -19.87 -1.99 -72.77
CA ARG A 100 -19.47 -1.67 -74.16
C ARG A 100 -18.42 -0.56 -74.24
N TRP A 101 -18.47 0.40 -73.31
CA TRP A 101 -17.57 1.55 -73.29
C TRP A 101 -16.17 1.13 -72.87
N VAL A 102 -16.04 0.36 -71.78
CA VAL A 102 -14.74 -0.19 -71.34
C VAL A 102 -14.10 -1.02 -72.45
N ASN A 103 -14.88 -1.89 -73.13
CA ASN A 103 -14.38 -2.66 -74.27
C ASN A 103 -13.94 -1.76 -75.45
N ALA A 104 -14.69 -0.70 -75.77
CA ALA A 104 -14.35 0.24 -76.83
C ALA A 104 -13.07 1.03 -76.50
N GLU A 105 -12.90 1.50 -75.26
CA GLU A 105 -11.71 2.21 -74.81
C GLU A 105 -10.46 1.32 -74.88
N ILE A 106 -10.56 0.06 -74.48
CA ILE A 106 -9.46 -0.91 -74.54
C ILE A 106 -9.08 -1.20 -75.99
N ALA A 107 -10.06 -1.45 -76.85
CA ALA A 107 -9.84 -1.71 -78.27
C ALA A 107 -9.21 -0.50 -78.97
N LEU A 108 -9.70 0.70 -78.67
CA LEU A 108 -9.16 1.95 -79.20
C LEU A 108 -7.72 2.19 -78.71
N PHE A 109 -7.46 2.02 -77.41
CA PHE A 109 -6.11 2.18 -76.86
C PHE A 109 -5.11 1.21 -77.50
N ARG A 110 -5.48 -0.06 -77.68
CA ARG A 110 -4.64 -1.06 -78.36
C ARG A 110 -4.40 -0.71 -79.83
N ARG A 111 -5.38 -0.13 -80.52
CA ARG A 111 -5.24 0.33 -81.91
C ARG A 111 -4.31 1.53 -82.02
N LEU A 112 -4.42 2.50 -81.12
CA LEU A 112 -3.58 3.70 -81.09
C LEU A 112 -2.17 3.39 -80.61
N HIS A 113 -2.03 2.51 -79.62
CA HIS A 113 -0.79 2.21 -78.92
C HIS A 113 -0.60 0.70 -78.72
N PRO A 114 -0.26 -0.08 -79.76
CA PRO A 114 -0.09 -1.53 -79.65
C PRO A 114 0.96 -1.95 -78.62
N GLU A 115 1.99 -1.12 -78.43
CA GLU A 115 3.14 -1.41 -77.58
C GLU A 115 3.02 -0.90 -76.13
N ARG A 116 1.98 -0.11 -75.82
CA ARG A 116 1.80 0.43 -74.46
C ARG A 116 1.10 -0.58 -73.54
N PRO A 117 1.40 -0.54 -72.24
CA PRO A 117 0.75 -1.41 -71.25
C PRO A 117 -0.76 -1.24 -71.19
N VAL A 118 -1.44 -2.37 -71.00
CA VAL A 118 -2.76 -2.42 -70.38
C VAL A 118 -2.65 -3.18 -69.06
N ILE A 119 -2.94 -2.50 -67.96
CA ILE A 119 -2.86 -3.04 -66.60
C ILE A 119 -4.28 -3.37 -66.15
N ALA A 120 -4.54 -4.65 -65.85
CA ALA A 120 -5.83 -5.10 -65.35
C ALA A 120 -5.82 -5.06 -63.82
N ALA A 121 -6.79 -4.37 -63.23
CA ALA A 121 -6.98 -4.30 -61.78
C ALA A 121 -8.27 -5.03 -61.42
N LEU A 122 -8.16 -6.29 -61.02
CA LEU A 122 -9.30 -7.13 -60.67
C LEU A 122 -9.86 -6.72 -59.32
N LEU A 123 -11.08 -6.19 -59.31
CA LEU A 123 -11.77 -5.73 -58.09
C LEU A 123 -12.57 -6.84 -57.42
N ARG A 124 -13.31 -7.62 -58.22
CA ARG A 124 -14.20 -8.72 -57.80
C ARG A 124 -14.45 -9.67 -58.96
N GLY A 125 -14.91 -10.88 -58.66
CA GLY A 125 -15.17 -11.95 -59.64
C GLY A 125 -13.92 -12.70 -60.07
N GLU A 126 -14.09 -13.76 -60.88
CA GLU A 126 -12.96 -14.46 -61.49
C GLU A 126 -12.47 -13.74 -62.76
N PRO A 127 -11.18 -13.87 -63.14
CA PRO A 127 -10.64 -13.26 -64.35
C PRO A 127 -11.45 -13.57 -65.61
N SER A 128 -11.96 -14.79 -65.74
CA SER A 128 -12.79 -15.24 -66.86
C SER A 128 -14.12 -14.49 -66.99
N GLU A 129 -14.65 -13.98 -65.88
CA GLU A 129 -15.95 -13.29 -65.83
C GLU A 129 -15.78 -11.77 -65.82
N SER A 130 -14.63 -11.30 -65.35
CA SER A 130 -14.42 -9.89 -64.99
C SER A 130 -13.47 -9.16 -65.94
N PHE A 131 -12.77 -9.87 -66.83
CA PHE A 131 -11.93 -9.25 -67.85
C PHE A 131 -12.76 -8.95 -69.10
N PRO A 132 -12.88 -7.67 -69.52
CA PRO A 132 -13.45 -7.32 -70.80
C PRO A 132 -12.84 -8.14 -71.95
N ALA A 133 -13.67 -8.55 -72.92
CA ALA A 133 -13.21 -9.36 -74.06
C ALA A 133 -12.05 -8.71 -74.81
N ALA A 134 -12.06 -7.37 -74.91
CA ALA A 134 -10.99 -6.59 -75.52
C ALA A 134 -9.62 -6.72 -74.80
N LEU A 135 -9.55 -7.21 -73.56
CA LEU A 135 -8.29 -7.53 -72.86
C LEU A 135 -7.74 -8.91 -73.23
N VAL A 136 -8.61 -9.87 -73.50
CA VAL A 136 -8.23 -11.29 -73.63
C VAL A 136 -8.05 -11.70 -75.10
N MET A 137 -8.74 -11.01 -76.02
CA MET A 137 -8.64 -11.27 -77.45
C MET A 137 -7.27 -10.83 -78.02
N PRO A 138 -6.73 -11.55 -79.03
CA PRO A 138 -5.50 -11.16 -79.72
C PRO A 138 -5.62 -9.76 -80.33
N GLY A 139 -4.56 -8.96 -80.25
CA GLY A 139 -4.49 -7.68 -80.95
C GLY A 139 -4.50 -7.86 -82.48
N SER A 140 -4.54 -6.75 -83.22
CA SER A 140 -4.41 -6.77 -84.69
C SER A 140 -3.06 -7.31 -85.19
N ASP A 141 -2.10 -7.53 -84.28
CA ASP A 141 -0.79 -8.15 -84.48
C ASP A 141 -0.78 -9.67 -84.22
N GLY A 142 -1.92 -10.27 -83.86
CA GLY A 142 -2.08 -11.69 -83.57
C GLY A 142 -1.48 -12.14 -82.23
N LYS A 143 -0.94 -11.23 -81.42
CA LYS A 143 -0.34 -11.57 -80.12
C LYS A 143 -1.34 -11.41 -78.99
N VAL A 144 -1.47 -12.44 -78.15
CA VAL A 144 -2.16 -12.35 -76.86
C VAL A 144 -1.15 -11.85 -75.83
N ARG A 145 -1.31 -10.60 -75.38
CA ARG A 145 -0.50 -10.03 -74.30
C ARG A 145 -1.25 -10.25 -72.99
N GLU A 146 -0.73 -11.10 -72.10
CA GLU A 146 -1.30 -11.26 -70.76
C GLU A 146 -1.26 -9.90 -70.04
N PRO A 147 -2.40 -9.35 -69.60
CA PRO A 147 -2.40 -8.09 -68.87
C PRO A 147 -1.75 -8.28 -67.51
N ILE A 148 -0.96 -7.29 -67.07
CA ILE A 148 -0.42 -7.27 -65.70
C ILE A 148 -1.63 -7.18 -64.76
N ALA A 149 -1.98 -8.29 -64.11
CA ALA A 149 -3.14 -8.38 -63.24
C ALA A 149 -2.77 -8.05 -61.78
N ALA A 150 -3.34 -6.97 -61.26
CA ALA A 150 -3.32 -6.62 -59.85
C ALA A 150 -4.64 -7.06 -59.20
N ASP A 151 -4.60 -8.05 -58.29
CA ASP A 151 -5.80 -8.66 -57.73
C ASP A 151 -6.16 -8.06 -56.35
N PHE A 152 -7.21 -7.24 -56.29
CA PHE A 152 -7.62 -6.57 -55.06
C PHE A 152 -8.36 -7.47 -54.07
N ARG A 153 -8.66 -8.73 -54.45
CA ARG A 153 -9.35 -9.67 -53.57
C ARG A 153 -8.48 -10.04 -52.35
N PRO A 154 -9.06 -10.15 -51.14
CA PRO A 154 -8.29 -10.37 -49.89
C PRO A 154 -7.47 -11.67 -49.85
N ASP A 155 -7.92 -12.71 -50.56
CA ASP A 155 -7.31 -14.04 -50.63
C ASP A 155 -6.19 -14.15 -51.68
N LYS A 156 -5.94 -13.08 -52.45
CA LYS A 156 -4.93 -12.98 -53.51
C LYS A 156 -3.87 -11.93 -53.14
N ASP A 157 -3.71 -10.87 -53.93
CA ASP A 157 -2.73 -9.83 -53.58
C ASP A 157 -3.25 -8.93 -52.44
N GLY A 158 -4.57 -8.79 -52.32
CA GLY A 158 -5.18 -7.83 -51.43
C GLY A 158 -4.83 -6.38 -51.81
N ARG A 159 -5.46 -5.43 -51.11
CA ARG A 159 -5.45 -4.02 -51.52
C ARG A 159 -4.06 -3.38 -51.57
N GLN A 160 -3.16 -3.75 -50.66
CA GLN A 160 -1.84 -3.12 -50.55
C GLN A 160 -0.91 -3.59 -51.66
N LEU A 161 -0.79 -4.90 -51.89
CA LEU A 161 0.10 -5.45 -52.91
C LEU A 161 -0.43 -5.18 -54.32
N ALA A 162 -1.75 -5.26 -54.55
CA ALA A 162 -2.37 -4.90 -55.83
C ALA A 162 -2.05 -3.45 -56.25
N ARG A 163 -2.10 -2.50 -55.31
CA ARG A 163 -1.69 -1.10 -55.56
C ARG A 163 -0.22 -0.98 -55.94
N LEU A 164 0.67 -1.73 -55.29
CA LEU A 164 2.10 -1.72 -55.61
C LEU A 164 2.37 -2.39 -56.97
N LYS A 165 1.62 -3.43 -57.36
CA LYS A 165 1.68 -4.03 -58.71
C LYS A 165 1.25 -3.05 -59.80
N ILE A 166 0.20 -2.25 -59.57
CA ILE A 166 -0.19 -1.18 -60.50
C ILE A 166 0.91 -0.12 -60.61
N LEU A 167 1.49 0.30 -59.48
CA LEU A 167 2.59 1.25 -59.46
C LEU A 167 3.81 0.72 -60.24
N ALA A 168 4.16 -0.56 -60.05
CA ALA A 168 5.21 -1.24 -60.81
C ALA A 168 4.88 -1.28 -62.30
N GLY A 169 3.65 -1.65 -62.65
CA GLY A 169 3.18 -1.72 -64.04
C GLY A 169 3.14 -0.36 -64.75
N LEU A 170 2.86 0.73 -64.02
CA LEU A 170 2.85 2.10 -64.56
C LEU A 170 4.24 2.73 -64.64
N SER A 171 5.14 2.42 -63.69
CA SER A 171 6.48 3.01 -63.63
C SER A 171 7.58 2.18 -64.29
N GLY A 172 7.35 0.89 -64.54
CA GLY A 172 8.37 -0.04 -65.04
C GLY A 172 9.35 -0.54 -63.97
N LEU A 173 9.12 -0.22 -62.70
CA LEU A 173 9.95 -0.65 -61.56
C LEU A 173 9.66 -2.11 -61.17
N ALA A 174 10.68 -2.81 -60.64
CA ALA A 174 10.50 -4.14 -60.07
C ALA A 174 9.71 -4.06 -58.75
N LEU A 175 8.72 -4.94 -58.58
CA LEU A 175 7.83 -4.95 -57.41
C LEU A 175 8.60 -5.10 -56.08
N ASP A 176 9.63 -5.93 -56.07
CA ASP A 176 10.46 -6.22 -54.89
C ASP A 176 11.21 -4.99 -54.38
N GLU A 177 11.70 -4.13 -55.28
CA GLU A 177 12.40 -2.89 -54.94
C GLU A 177 11.48 -1.89 -54.23
N ILE A 178 10.19 -1.90 -54.58
CA ILE A 178 9.17 -1.04 -53.96
C ILE A 178 8.78 -1.59 -52.58
N ILE A 179 8.61 -2.90 -52.43
CA ILE A 179 8.17 -3.56 -51.18
C ILE A 179 9.25 -3.49 -50.09
N GLN A 180 10.50 -3.85 -50.40
CA GLN A 180 11.57 -3.97 -49.40
C GLN A 180 11.80 -2.69 -48.59
N ARG A 181 11.53 -1.53 -49.18
CA ARG A 181 11.87 -0.24 -48.57
C ARG A 181 10.78 0.34 -47.66
N ASP A 182 9.52 0.02 -47.93
CA ASP A 182 8.40 0.40 -47.05
C ASP A 182 8.41 -0.41 -45.75
N ALA A 183 8.88 -1.66 -45.81
CA ALA A 183 9.18 -2.48 -44.64
C ALA A 183 10.36 -1.91 -43.82
N GLN A 184 11.46 -1.50 -44.49
CA GLN A 184 12.63 -0.92 -43.82
C GLN A 184 12.32 0.37 -43.05
N ARG A 185 11.44 1.24 -43.57
CA ARG A 185 11.04 2.48 -42.85
C ARG A 185 10.28 2.16 -41.57
N ARG A 186 9.27 1.29 -41.64
CA ARG A 186 8.49 0.87 -40.47
C ARG A 186 9.38 0.22 -39.41
N MET A 187 10.30 -0.66 -39.83
CA MET A 187 11.23 -1.31 -38.92
C MET A 187 12.13 -0.32 -38.18
N ARG A 188 12.66 0.71 -38.86
CA ARG A 188 13.49 1.75 -38.22
C ARG A 188 12.73 2.56 -37.18
N HIS A 189 11.47 2.90 -37.47
CA HIS A 189 10.62 3.62 -36.52
C HIS A 189 10.33 2.77 -35.28
N VAL A 190 9.96 1.50 -35.47
CA VAL A 190 9.73 0.56 -34.37
C VAL A 190 10.99 0.40 -33.51
N ILE A 191 12.15 0.18 -34.12
CA ILE A 191 13.43 0.06 -33.40
C ILE A 191 13.72 1.32 -32.56
N SER A 192 13.50 2.52 -33.11
CA SER A 192 13.74 3.76 -32.36
C SER A 192 12.82 3.95 -31.15
N ILE A 193 11.54 3.58 -31.27
CA ILE A 193 10.56 3.66 -30.18
C ILE A 193 10.90 2.63 -29.11
N THR A 194 11.21 1.40 -29.50
CA THR A 194 11.61 0.34 -28.56
C THR A 194 12.90 0.71 -27.83
N ALA A 195 13.90 1.27 -28.52
CA ALA A 195 15.12 1.73 -27.90
C ALA A 195 14.86 2.84 -26.86
N LEU A 196 14.00 3.82 -27.18
CA LEU A 196 13.62 4.87 -26.24
C LEU A 196 12.88 4.31 -25.02
N ALA A 197 11.96 3.35 -25.23
CA ALA A 197 11.24 2.70 -24.15
C ALA A 197 12.17 1.93 -23.20
N ILE A 198 13.17 1.22 -23.75
CA ILE A 198 14.20 0.53 -22.95
C ILE A 198 15.01 1.53 -22.14
N VAL A 199 15.46 2.64 -22.74
CA VAL A 199 16.20 3.68 -22.02
C VAL A 199 15.37 4.27 -20.89
N LEU A 200 14.08 4.58 -21.13
CA LEU A 200 13.19 5.09 -20.10
C LEU A 200 12.99 4.08 -18.95
N ALA A 201 12.82 2.80 -19.27
CA ALA A 201 12.70 1.73 -18.28
C ALA A 201 13.99 1.59 -17.44
N LEU A 202 15.17 1.70 -18.07
CA LEU A 202 16.45 1.67 -17.36
C LEU A 202 16.63 2.88 -16.43
N VAL A 203 16.27 4.09 -16.88
CA VAL A 203 16.31 5.30 -16.05
C VAL A 203 15.37 5.17 -14.86
N MET A 204 14.15 4.68 -15.08
CA MET A 204 13.17 4.45 -14.02
C MET A 204 13.68 3.40 -13.01
N GLY A 205 14.27 2.30 -13.50
CA GLY A 205 14.90 1.28 -12.66
C GLY A 205 16.05 1.84 -11.83
N LEU A 206 16.89 2.70 -12.43
CA LEU A 206 18.00 3.34 -11.72
C LEU A 206 17.51 4.33 -10.65
N MET A 207 16.47 5.11 -10.94
CA MET A 207 15.84 5.99 -9.95
C MET A 207 15.20 5.19 -8.80
N LEU A 208 14.58 4.05 -9.07
CA LEU A 208 14.04 3.18 -8.02
C LEU A 208 15.15 2.63 -7.11
N VAL A 209 16.27 2.17 -7.69
CA VAL A 209 17.43 1.71 -6.90
C VAL A 209 18.01 2.84 -6.07
N PHE A 210 18.12 4.05 -6.63
CA PHE A 210 18.57 5.23 -5.89
C PHE A 210 17.64 5.57 -4.72
N ALA A 211 16.32 5.57 -4.94
CA ALA A 211 15.32 5.83 -3.90
C ALA A 211 15.40 4.79 -2.76
N ILE A 212 15.50 3.49 -3.10
CA ILE A 212 15.65 2.42 -2.11
C ILE A 212 16.96 2.58 -1.31
N ARG A 213 18.06 2.94 -1.97
CA ARG A 213 19.34 3.18 -1.28
C ARG A 213 19.25 4.37 -0.33
N ALA A 214 18.67 5.48 -0.77
CA ALA A 214 18.49 6.67 0.05
C ALA A 214 17.63 6.39 1.29
N GLN A 215 16.55 5.61 1.14
CA GLN A 215 15.70 5.21 2.26
C GLN A 215 16.46 4.30 3.25
N ARG A 216 17.19 3.30 2.75
CA ARG A 216 18.00 2.41 3.59
C ARG A 216 19.08 3.15 4.38
N GLU A 217 19.73 4.13 3.75
CA GLU A 217 20.76 4.94 4.40
C GLU A 217 20.16 5.81 5.52
N ALA A 218 18.98 6.40 5.29
CA ALA A 218 18.25 7.13 6.32
C ALA A 218 17.83 6.23 7.49
N ASP A 219 17.33 5.02 7.22
CA ASP A 219 16.94 4.05 8.24
C ASP A 219 18.15 3.57 9.06
N GLU A 220 19.30 3.39 8.42
CA GLU A 220 20.54 3.00 9.10
C GLU A 220 21.05 4.11 10.02
N GLN A 221 21.06 5.36 9.56
CA GLN A 221 21.43 6.51 10.38
C GLN A 221 20.51 6.66 11.59
N ARG A 222 19.19 6.46 11.41
CA ARG A 222 18.22 6.44 12.51
C ARG A 222 18.49 5.32 13.50
N ARG A 223 18.71 4.09 13.03
CA ARG A 223 19.04 2.95 13.89
C ARG A 223 20.32 3.18 14.69
N GLN A 224 21.34 3.81 14.11
CA GLN A 224 22.56 4.18 14.84
C GLN A 224 22.31 5.25 15.91
N ALA A 225 21.55 6.31 15.59
CA ALA A 225 21.20 7.36 16.54
C ALA A 225 20.36 6.78 17.71
N GLU A 226 19.37 5.95 17.39
CA GLU A 226 18.55 5.26 18.38
C GLU A 226 19.34 4.28 19.23
N GLY A 227 20.28 3.53 18.63
CA GLY A 227 21.17 2.63 19.37
C GLY A 227 22.07 3.38 20.36
N LEU A 228 22.55 4.58 20.00
CA LEU A 228 23.27 5.44 20.93
C LEU A 228 22.36 5.93 22.06
N ILE A 229 21.13 6.35 21.75
CA ILE A 229 20.14 6.76 22.77
C ILE A 229 19.83 5.59 23.70
N GLU A 230 19.60 4.40 23.17
CA GLU A 230 19.37 3.19 23.94
C GLU A 230 20.54 2.92 24.88
N PHE A 231 21.77 2.82 24.35
CA PHE A 231 22.97 2.64 25.18
C PHE A 231 23.10 3.70 26.30
N MET A 232 22.81 4.97 26.00
CA MET A 232 22.87 6.03 27.00
C MET A 232 21.77 5.92 28.07
N LEU A 233 20.63 5.32 27.76
CA LEU A 233 19.45 5.27 28.63
C LEU A 233 19.23 3.92 29.32
N THR A 234 19.86 2.85 28.85
CA THR A 234 19.93 1.56 29.54
C THR A 234 21.29 1.37 30.21
N ASP A 235 22.35 1.14 29.43
CA ASP A 235 23.66 0.72 29.95
C ASP A 235 24.34 1.81 30.79
N LEU A 236 24.39 3.04 30.27
CA LEU A 236 25.00 4.15 30.99
C LEU A 236 24.17 4.49 32.24
N ARG A 237 22.84 4.41 32.15
CA ARG A 237 21.95 4.61 33.30
C ARG A 237 22.19 3.61 34.41
N GLU A 238 22.31 2.32 34.08
CA GLU A 238 22.58 1.28 35.07
C GLU A 238 23.90 1.55 35.81
N ARG A 239 24.94 1.93 35.07
CA ARG A 239 26.24 2.32 35.65
C ARG A 239 26.14 3.56 36.52
N LEU A 240 25.43 4.60 36.07
CA LEU A 240 25.25 5.85 36.80
C LEU A 240 24.41 5.68 38.08
N LYS A 241 23.43 4.77 38.06
CA LYS A 241 22.67 4.37 39.25
C LYS A 241 23.58 3.74 40.30
N GLY A 242 24.52 2.88 39.88
CA GLY A 242 25.49 2.25 40.77
C GLY A 242 26.43 3.24 41.49
N VAL A 243 26.74 4.39 40.86
CA VAL A 243 27.61 5.43 41.44
C VAL A 243 26.85 6.64 41.99
N GLY A 244 25.52 6.60 42.02
CA GLY A 244 24.67 7.68 42.56
C GLY A 244 24.69 8.99 41.77
N ARG A 245 25.09 8.96 40.48
CA ARG A 245 25.18 10.14 39.59
C ARG A 245 24.03 10.21 38.59
N LEU A 246 22.80 10.04 39.08
CA LEU A 246 21.59 10.13 38.25
C LEU A 246 21.30 11.55 37.75
N ASP A 247 21.96 12.57 38.32
CA ASP A 247 21.93 13.96 37.84
C ASP A 247 22.34 14.09 36.37
N VAL A 248 23.31 13.29 35.94
CA VAL A 248 23.83 13.31 34.56
C VAL A 248 22.83 12.76 33.54
N LEU A 249 21.87 11.94 33.99
CA LEU A 249 20.85 11.34 33.12
C LEU A 249 19.78 12.33 32.69
N GLU A 250 19.60 13.45 33.40
CA GLU A 250 18.56 14.43 33.05
C GLU A 250 18.82 15.07 31.68
N THR A 251 20.07 15.45 31.39
CA THR A 251 20.47 16.00 30.09
C THR A 251 20.32 14.98 28.95
N VAL A 252 20.69 13.72 29.21
CA VAL A 252 20.56 12.62 28.24
C VAL A 252 19.08 12.36 27.94
N ASN A 253 18.25 12.32 28.99
CA ASN A 253 16.81 12.17 28.89
C ASN A 253 16.19 13.30 28.05
N ALA A 254 16.54 14.55 28.32
CA ALA A 254 16.05 15.70 27.56
C ALA A 254 16.40 15.57 26.07
N ARG A 255 17.65 15.21 25.75
CA ARG A 255 18.07 15.02 24.36
C ARG A 255 17.33 13.90 23.63
N ALA A 256 17.02 12.81 24.33
CA ALA A 256 16.23 11.72 23.78
C ALA A 256 14.76 12.14 23.54
N LEU A 257 14.18 12.91 24.45
CA LEU A 257 12.83 13.46 24.26
C LEU A 257 12.78 14.41 23.06
N ASP A 258 13.77 15.29 22.89
CA ASP A 258 13.86 16.17 21.72
C ASP A 258 13.91 15.35 20.41
N TYR A 259 14.76 14.31 20.36
CA TYR A 259 14.84 13.41 19.21
C TYR A 259 13.49 12.75 18.88
N TYR A 260 12.76 12.29 19.91
CA TYR A 260 11.44 11.69 19.71
C TYR A 260 10.35 12.72 19.39
N ALA A 261 10.47 13.95 19.86
CA ALA A 261 9.52 15.04 19.57
C ALA A 261 9.60 15.49 18.09
N GLU A 262 10.79 15.45 17.48
CA GLU A 262 10.97 15.70 16.04
C GLU A 262 10.30 14.62 15.17
N GLN A 263 10.01 13.44 15.73
CA GLN A 263 9.36 12.31 15.07
C GLN A 263 7.89 12.20 15.45
N ALA A 264 7.08 13.15 14.96
CA ALA A 264 5.66 13.22 15.25
C ALA A 264 4.82 12.18 14.48
N ASP A 265 5.24 11.81 13.27
CA ASP A 265 4.57 10.79 12.45
C ASP A 265 5.04 9.39 12.86
N LEU A 266 4.25 8.75 13.73
CA LEU A 266 4.54 7.40 14.23
C LEU A 266 4.29 6.32 13.17
N ASP A 267 3.41 6.56 12.20
CA ASP A 267 3.06 5.59 11.17
C ASP A 267 4.20 5.39 10.15
N ALA A 268 5.07 6.40 10.01
CA ALA A 268 6.26 6.35 9.19
C ALA A 268 7.47 5.67 9.87
N LEU A 269 7.36 5.30 11.16
CA LEU A 269 8.45 4.70 11.92
C LEU A 269 8.46 3.17 11.80
N SER A 270 9.65 2.60 11.94
CA SER A 270 9.80 1.14 12.01
C SER A 270 9.23 0.59 13.32
N VAL A 271 8.78 -0.66 13.30
CA VAL A 271 8.33 -1.39 14.50
C VAL A 271 9.40 -1.37 15.60
N GLU A 272 10.66 -1.61 15.25
CA GLU A 272 11.78 -1.61 16.22
C GLU A 272 11.96 -0.23 16.88
N SER A 273 11.87 0.85 16.09
CA SER A 273 11.99 2.22 16.59
C SER A 273 10.87 2.57 17.57
N LEU A 274 9.63 2.18 17.27
CA LEU A 274 8.49 2.38 18.16
C LEU A 274 8.63 1.57 19.48
N GLU A 275 9.07 0.32 19.40
CA GLU A 275 9.32 -0.53 20.58
C GLU A 275 10.38 0.07 21.50
N ARG A 276 11.52 0.48 20.91
CA ARG A 276 12.62 1.12 21.64
C ARG A 276 12.16 2.41 22.30
N ARG A 277 11.44 3.27 21.55
CA ARG A 277 10.86 4.52 22.07
C ARG A 277 9.94 4.26 23.26
N ALA A 278 8.99 3.34 23.13
CA ALA A 278 8.06 3.00 24.22
C ALA A 278 8.79 2.53 25.49
N ARG A 279 9.74 1.60 25.34
CA ARG A 279 10.50 1.05 26.46
C ARG A 279 11.30 2.11 27.22
N ILE A 280 11.98 2.98 26.47
CA ILE A 280 12.76 4.07 27.05
C ILE A 280 11.86 5.06 27.79
N LEU A 281 10.74 5.44 27.18
CA LEU A 281 9.78 6.36 27.79
C LEU A 281 9.14 5.79 29.05
N HIS A 282 8.81 4.50 29.08
CA HIS A 282 8.39 3.83 30.32
C HIS A 282 9.47 3.93 31.40
N ALA A 283 10.69 3.54 31.06
CA ALA A 283 11.78 3.53 32.03
C ALA A 283 12.08 4.93 32.58
N MET A 284 11.98 5.98 31.75
CA MET A 284 12.13 7.37 32.18
C MET A 284 10.93 7.85 33.02
N GLY A 285 9.71 7.49 32.64
CA GLY A 285 8.50 7.82 33.39
C GLY A 285 8.49 7.19 34.79
N GLU A 286 8.97 5.96 34.92
CA GLU A 286 9.13 5.29 36.21
C GLU A 286 10.14 6.03 37.11
N ASP A 287 11.25 6.51 36.56
CA ASP A 287 12.23 7.27 37.33
C ASP A 287 11.69 8.62 37.79
N ASP A 288 10.97 9.33 36.93
CA ASP A 288 10.30 10.57 37.31
C ASP A 288 9.26 10.32 38.41
N HIS A 289 8.50 9.23 38.28
CA HIS A 289 7.54 8.82 39.29
C HIS A 289 8.22 8.55 40.64
N ARG A 290 9.33 7.77 40.66
CA ARG A 290 10.10 7.47 41.88
C ARG A 290 10.70 8.73 42.53
N ARG A 291 11.06 9.74 41.71
CA ARG A 291 11.57 11.04 42.19
C ARG A 291 10.48 12.01 42.63
N GLY A 292 9.20 11.66 42.41
CA GLY A 292 8.05 12.49 42.76
C GLY A 292 7.66 13.51 41.67
N ASP A 293 8.33 13.52 40.51
CA ASP A 293 7.89 14.29 39.34
C ASP A 293 6.78 13.55 38.59
N VAL A 294 5.60 13.52 39.21
CA VAL A 294 4.46 12.79 38.64
C VAL A 294 3.94 13.45 37.36
N ALA A 295 4.17 14.75 37.17
CA ALA A 295 3.76 15.44 35.94
C ALA A 295 4.64 15.02 34.75
N GLY A 296 5.97 15.01 34.94
CA GLY A 296 6.92 14.50 33.95
C GLY A 296 6.70 13.01 33.64
N ALA A 297 6.39 12.21 34.65
CA ALA A 297 6.07 10.79 34.48
C ALA A 297 4.84 10.57 33.58
N VAL A 298 3.72 11.25 33.86
CA VAL A 298 2.49 11.14 33.06
C VAL A 298 2.75 11.49 31.60
N ALA A 299 3.48 12.57 31.32
CA ALA A 299 3.78 12.97 29.95
C ALA A 299 4.56 11.88 29.19
N LYS A 300 5.57 11.27 29.83
CA LYS A 300 6.37 10.19 29.23
C LYS A 300 5.57 8.91 29.03
N PHE A 301 4.75 8.52 30.00
CA PHE A 301 3.87 7.37 29.85
C PHE A 301 2.81 7.56 28.76
N GLN A 302 2.29 8.78 28.58
CA GLN A 302 1.38 9.09 27.48
C GLN A 302 2.08 8.96 26.13
N GLU A 303 3.30 9.49 26.01
CA GLU A 303 4.13 9.30 24.80
C GLU A 303 4.40 7.81 24.51
N ALA A 304 4.68 7.02 25.54
CA ALA A 304 4.87 5.58 25.41
C ALA A 304 3.58 4.88 24.93
N SER A 305 2.42 5.22 25.52
CA SER A 305 1.10 4.72 25.11
C SER A 305 0.80 5.06 23.65
N ARG A 306 1.18 6.25 23.15
CA ARG A 306 1.02 6.56 21.71
C ARG A 306 1.85 5.63 20.82
N ALA A 307 3.10 5.34 21.21
CA ALA A 307 3.98 4.45 20.45
C ALA A 307 3.49 2.99 20.46
N THR A 308 3.06 2.48 21.61
CA THR A 308 2.49 1.13 21.73
C THR A 308 1.12 1.02 21.06
N ALA A 309 0.34 2.10 21.00
CA ALA A 309 -0.94 2.11 20.30
C ALA A 309 -0.74 2.03 18.77
N ALA A 310 0.27 2.73 18.23
CA ALA A 310 0.65 2.61 16.83
C ALA A 310 1.12 1.17 16.49
N LEU A 311 1.92 0.57 17.37
CA LEU A 311 2.33 -0.84 17.24
C LEU A 311 1.15 -1.81 17.27
N LEU A 312 0.18 -1.59 18.17
CA LEU A 312 -1.03 -2.39 18.25
C LEU A 312 -1.94 -2.16 17.03
N ALA A 313 -2.03 -0.95 16.50
CA ALA A 313 -2.83 -0.68 15.29
C ALA A 313 -2.30 -1.44 14.07
N ALA A 314 -0.97 -1.59 13.94
CA ALA A 314 -0.35 -2.36 12.87
C ALA A 314 -0.54 -3.89 13.00
N ALA A 315 -0.65 -4.39 14.25
CA ALA A 315 -0.90 -5.81 14.52
C ALA A 315 -1.92 -5.98 15.68
N PRO A 316 -3.23 -5.76 15.44
CA PRO A 316 -4.25 -5.67 16.50
C PRO A 316 -4.45 -6.92 17.34
N ASP A 317 -3.99 -8.06 16.83
CA ASP A 317 -4.24 -9.39 17.36
C ASP A 317 -2.97 -10.10 17.86
N ASP A 318 -1.83 -9.44 17.78
CA ASP A 318 -0.56 -9.93 18.31
C ASP A 318 -0.54 -9.77 19.85
N PRO A 319 -0.44 -10.87 20.62
CA PRO A 319 -0.41 -10.83 22.09
C PRO A 319 0.68 -9.91 22.65
N VAL A 320 1.85 -9.83 22.01
CA VAL A 320 2.95 -8.97 22.46
C VAL A 320 2.55 -7.49 22.37
N ARG A 321 1.81 -7.11 21.32
CA ARG A 321 1.32 -5.73 21.13
C ARG A 321 0.20 -5.37 22.09
N ILE A 322 -0.71 -6.32 22.31
CA ILE A 322 -1.80 -6.15 23.27
C ILE A 322 -1.19 -5.97 24.68
N TYR A 323 -0.23 -6.81 25.06
CA TYR A 323 0.48 -6.69 26.33
C TYR A 323 1.25 -5.37 26.45
N GLY A 324 1.99 -4.96 25.41
CA GLY A 324 2.71 -3.68 25.42
C GLY A 324 1.80 -2.46 25.60
N GLN A 325 0.63 -2.44 24.94
CA GLN A 325 -0.36 -1.39 25.15
C GLN A 325 -0.96 -1.46 26.55
N ALA A 326 -1.27 -2.66 27.04
CA ALA A 326 -1.83 -2.89 28.38
C ALA A 326 -0.92 -2.30 29.47
N GLN A 327 0.38 -2.57 29.40
CA GLN A 327 1.38 -1.98 30.31
C GLN A 327 1.43 -0.46 30.21
N SER A 328 1.28 0.11 29.01
CA SER A 328 1.32 1.56 28.82
C SER A 328 0.10 2.23 29.44
N GLU A 329 -1.09 1.66 29.25
CA GLU A 329 -2.33 2.14 29.90
C GLU A 329 -2.26 2.02 31.42
N PHE A 330 -1.69 0.93 31.95
CA PHE A 330 -1.43 0.78 33.38
C PHE A 330 -0.59 1.94 33.91
N TRP A 331 0.56 2.23 33.31
CA TRP A 331 1.47 3.26 33.81
C TRP A 331 0.88 4.67 33.75
N VAL A 332 0.15 5.01 32.67
CA VAL A 332 -0.57 6.29 32.57
C VAL A 332 -1.62 6.39 33.69
N GLY A 333 -2.47 5.37 33.83
CA GLY A 333 -3.50 5.33 34.87
C GLY A 333 -2.91 5.42 36.28
N TYR A 334 -1.87 4.64 36.55
CA TYR A 334 -1.20 4.59 37.86
C TYR A 334 -0.58 5.94 38.23
N ALA A 335 0.15 6.56 37.32
CA ALA A 335 0.74 7.88 37.57
C ALA A 335 -0.33 8.95 37.84
N ILE A 336 -1.46 8.93 37.12
CA ILE A 336 -2.58 9.85 37.36
C ILE A 336 -3.25 9.55 38.71
N PHE A 337 -3.48 8.27 39.03
CA PHE A 337 -4.08 7.85 40.29
C PHE A 337 -3.26 8.32 41.50
N MET A 338 -1.93 8.20 41.42
CA MET A 338 -1.01 8.65 42.46
C MET A 338 -1.02 10.18 42.67
N ARG A 339 -1.54 10.96 41.71
CA ARG A 339 -1.81 12.40 41.89
C ARG A 339 -3.15 12.69 42.57
N LYS A 340 -3.80 11.68 43.18
CA LYS A 340 -5.14 11.79 43.79
C LYS A 340 -6.20 12.23 42.79
N LYS A 341 -6.13 11.68 41.57
CA LYS A 341 -7.09 11.94 40.48
C LYS A 341 -7.70 10.63 39.96
N PRO A 342 -8.41 9.87 40.81
CA PRO A 342 -8.89 8.52 40.48
C PRO A 342 -9.81 8.49 39.26
N LEU A 343 -10.71 9.46 39.10
CA LEU A 343 -11.60 9.53 37.94
C LEU A 343 -10.90 9.84 36.62
N GLN A 344 -9.73 10.51 36.65
CA GLN A 344 -8.92 10.73 35.45
C GLN A 344 -8.09 9.48 35.07
N ALA A 345 -7.76 8.64 36.05
CA ALA A 345 -7.09 7.37 35.83
C ALA A 345 -8.03 6.28 35.29
N LEU A 346 -9.32 6.38 35.60
CA LEU A 346 -10.36 5.42 35.23
C LEU A 346 -10.33 4.95 33.76
N PRO A 347 -10.34 5.83 32.73
CA PRO A 347 -10.35 5.38 31.34
C PRO A 347 -9.13 4.52 30.99
N HIS A 348 -7.96 4.82 31.57
CA HIS A 348 -6.73 4.06 31.34
C HIS A 348 -6.79 2.68 31.99
N PHE A 349 -7.27 2.58 33.23
CA PHE A 349 -7.46 1.27 33.87
C PHE A 349 -8.56 0.42 33.22
N GLN A 350 -9.59 1.04 32.65
CA GLN A 350 -10.59 0.34 31.84
C GLN A 350 -9.98 -0.21 30.54
N ALA A 351 -9.15 0.59 29.85
CA ALA A 351 -8.42 0.14 28.67
C ALA A 351 -7.47 -1.01 29.00
N TYR A 352 -6.70 -0.90 30.09
CA TYR A 352 -5.84 -1.96 30.59
C TYR A 352 -6.62 -3.25 30.86
N LYS A 353 -7.75 -3.19 31.58
CA LYS A 353 -8.62 -4.36 31.81
C LYS A 353 -9.10 -4.97 30.50
N ALA A 354 -9.57 -4.17 29.55
CA ALA A 354 -10.07 -4.68 28.27
C ALA A 354 -8.98 -5.40 27.45
N LEU A 355 -7.75 -4.87 27.45
CA LEU A 355 -6.61 -5.49 26.77
C LEU A 355 -6.18 -6.79 27.48
N SER A 356 -6.09 -6.80 28.80
CA SER A 356 -5.78 -8.01 29.57
C SER A 356 -6.87 -9.09 29.42
N GLN A 357 -8.15 -8.70 29.35
CA GLN A 357 -9.23 -9.63 29.02
C GLN A 357 -9.06 -10.24 27.62
N LYS A 358 -8.65 -9.45 26.63
CA LYS A 358 -8.37 -9.94 25.28
C LYS A 358 -7.23 -10.97 25.28
N LEU A 359 -6.17 -10.74 26.07
CA LEU A 359 -5.08 -11.71 26.25
C LEU A 359 -5.57 -13.03 26.87
N VAL A 360 -6.34 -12.96 27.96
CA VAL A 360 -6.90 -14.15 28.63
C VAL A 360 -7.86 -14.93 27.73
N GLN A 361 -8.64 -14.25 26.89
CA GLN A 361 -9.53 -14.92 25.93
C GLN A 361 -8.74 -15.70 24.86
N ARG A 362 -7.57 -15.17 24.44
CA ARG A 362 -6.70 -15.83 23.45
C ARG A 362 -5.94 -17.00 24.06
N GLU A 363 -5.39 -16.82 25.26
CA GLU A 363 -4.59 -17.82 25.95
C GLU A 363 -5.11 -18.05 27.38
N PRO A 364 -6.23 -18.78 27.55
CA PRO A 364 -6.86 -18.96 28.85
C PRO A 364 -6.00 -19.73 29.88
N ASN A 365 -4.95 -20.42 29.45
CA ASN A 365 -4.07 -21.18 30.33
C ASN A 365 -2.73 -20.47 30.58
N ASN A 366 -2.59 -19.21 30.18
CA ASN A 366 -1.42 -18.41 30.49
C ASN A 366 -1.62 -17.71 31.87
N PRO A 367 -0.86 -18.08 32.92
CA PRO A 367 -1.02 -17.50 34.25
C PRO A 367 -0.64 -16.01 34.28
N GLU A 368 0.35 -15.59 33.49
CA GLU A 368 0.79 -14.19 33.40
C GLU A 368 -0.35 -13.29 32.91
N TYR A 369 -1.03 -13.67 31.83
CA TYR A 369 -2.15 -12.86 31.29
C TYR A 369 -3.35 -12.80 32.24
N ARG A 370 -3.60 -13.86 33.00
CA ARG A 370 -4.63 -13.85 34.05
C ARG A 370 -4.25 -12.96 35.21
N HIS A 371 -2.97 -12.94 35.57
CA HIS A 371 -2.44 -12.08 36.62
C HIS A 371 -2.54 -10.59 36.23
N GLU A 372 -2.21 -10.24 34.98
CA GLU A 372 -2.44 -8.90 34.40
C GLU A 372 -3.92 -8.48 34.47
N LEU A 373 -4.84 -9.41 34.21
CA LEU A 373 -6.28 -9.13 34.37
C LEU A 373 -6.66 -8.86 35.83
N ALA A 374 -6.14 -9.66 36.77
CA ALA A 374 -6.37 -9.44 38.20
C ALA A 374 -5.76 -8.11 38.67
N TYR A 375 -4.64 -7.68 38.10
CA TYR A 375 -4.01 -6.39 38.35
C TYR A 375 -4.89 -5.24 37.86
N ALA A 376 -5.36 -5.30 36.62
CA ALA A 376 -6.25 -4.30 36.05
C ALA A 376 -7.57 -4.15 36.84
N GLN A 377 -8.22 -5.26 37.20
CA GLN A 377 -9.40 -5.27 38.07
C GLN A 377 -9.08 -4.67 39.46
N GLY A 378 -7.90 -5.00 40.00
CA GLY A 378 -7.37 -4.39 41.21
C GLY A 378 -7.26 -2.87 41.11
N ASN A 379 -6.71 -2.33 40.02
CA ASN A 379 -6.61 -0.88 39.85
C ASN A 379 -7.98 -0.21 39.80
N LEU A 380 -8.97 -0.82 39.15
CA LEU A 380 -10.35 -0.33 39.16
C LEU A 380 -10.98 -0.42 40.55
N CYS A 381 -10.72 -1.49 41.30
CA CYS A 381 -11.09 -1.60 42.70
C CYS A 381 -10.48 -0.47 43.54
N SER A 382 -9.21 -0.08 43.32
CA SER A 382 -8.59 1.07 43.99
C SER A 382 -9.29 2.38 43.65
N VAL A 383 -9.74 2.57 42.41
CA VAL A 383 -10.58 3.72 42.01
C VAL A 383 -11.94 3.67 42.73
N GLY A 384 -12.52 2.49 42.97
CA GLY A 384 -13.77 2.38 43.72
C GLY A 384 -13.64 2.62 45.22
N LEU A 385 -12.49 2.26 45.80
CA LEU A 385 -12.19 2.46 47.21
C LEU A 385 -11.78 3.90 47.55
N ASP A 386 -11.25 4.66 46.60
CA ASP A 386 -10.88 6.07 46.83
C ASP A 386 -12.11 6.94 47.11
N GLU A 387 -11.99 7.89 48.05
CA GLU A 387 -13.08 8.82 48.42
C GLU A 387 -13.55 9.69 47.26
N ALA A 388 -12.62 10.14 46.41
CA ALA A 388 -12.91 10.93 45.21
C ALA A 388 -13.18 10.04 43.98
N GLY A 389 -13.30 8.73 44.21
CA GLY A 389 -13.41 7.70 43.20
C GLY A 389 -14.85 7.42 42.74
N ASN A 390 -15.07 6.22 42.20
CA ASN A 390 -16.39 5.77 41.76
C ASN A 390 -16.78 4.46 42.48
N PRO A 391 -17.68 4.49 43.48
CA PRO A 391 -18.07 3.30 44.24
C PRO A 391 -18.75 2.21 43.39
N ASP A 392 -19.25 2.53 42.19
CA ASP A 392 -19.78 1.51 41.26
C ASP A 392 -18.71 0.50 40.81
N LEU A 393 -17.42 0.79 41.05
CA LEU A 393 -16.29 -0.08 40.75
C LEU A 393 -15.92 -1.03 41.91
N LEU A 394 -16.58 -0.94 43.07
CA LEU A 394 -16.34 -1.87 44.19
C LEU A 394 -16.51 -3.37 43.83
N PRO A 395 -17.40 -3.79 42.91
CA PRO A 395 -17.46 -5.17 42.44
C PRO A 395 -16.14 -5.68 41.82
N GLU A 396 -15.30 -4.79 41.27
CA GLU A 396 -14.00 -5.16 40.69
C GLU A 396 -13.05 -5.73 41.74
N CYS A 397 -13.24 -5.40 43.03
CA CYS A 397 -12.45 -5.98 44.12
C CYS A 397 -12.67 -7.48 44.27
N HIS A 398 -13.92 -7.94 44.09
CA HIS A 398 -14.26 -9.37 44.10
C HIS A 398 -13.75 -10.07 42.84
N GLU A 399 -13.96 -9.46 41.67
CA GLU A 399 -13.47 -10.01 40.39
C GLU A 399 -11.94 -10.18 40.36
N ALA A 400 -11.20 -9.23 40.93
CA ALA A 400 -9.75 -9.32 41.07
C ALA A 400 -9.34 -10.49 41.97
N LEU A 401 -10.05 -10.71 43.08
CA LEU A 401 -9.82 -11.84 43.99
C LEU A 401 -10.09 -13.18 43.29
N GLU A 402 -11.24 -13.32 42.62
CA GLU A 402 -11.60 -14.54 41.89
C GLU A 402 -10.61 -14.88 40.77
N THR A 403 -10.15 -13.86 40.04
CA THR A 403 -9.14 -14.06 38.99
C THR A 403 -7.81 -14.50 39.58
N LEU A 404 -7.36 -13.87 40.69
CA LEU A 404 -6.09 -14.23 41.31
C LEU A 404 -6.14 -15.60 42.02
N LEU A 405 -7.29 -16.04 42.54
CA LEU A 405 -7.49 -17.40 43.03
C LEU A 405 -7.23 -18.44 41.92
N ARG A 406 -7.65 -18.15 40.69
CA ARG A 406 -7.37 -19.02 39.53
C ARG A 406 -5.88 -19.02 39.18
N VAL A 407 -5.21 -17.86 39.22
CA VAL A 407 -3.76 -17.79 39.02
C VAL A 407 -3.03 -18.62 40.08
N HIS A 408 -3.39 -18.48 41.35
CA HIS A 408 -2.82 -19.26 42.44
C HIS A 408 -3.03 -20.77 42.25
N ALA A 409 -4.19 -21.20 41.73
CA ALA A 409 -4.42 -22.61 41.41
C ALA A 409 -3.52 -23.13 40.27
N MET A 410 -3.07 -22.25 39.37
CA MET A 410 -2.12 -22.59 38.30
C MET A 410 -0.67 -22.57 38.79
N GLU A 411 -0.37 -21.76 39.80
CA GLU A 411 0.98 -21.55 40.37
C GLU A 411 0.95 -21.64 41.91
N PRO A 412 0.63 -22.82 42.50
CA PRO A 412 0.38 -22.92 43.94
C PRO A 412 1.62 -22.64 44.81
N ASP A 413 2.81 -22.91 44.29
CA ASP A 413 4.08 -22.69 45.00
C ASP A 413 4.65 -21.27 44.80
N ASN A 414 3.96 -20.40 44.05
CA ASN A 414 4.41 -19.04 43.80
C ASN A 414 4.06 -18.12 44.99
N ALA A 415 5.05 -17.89 45.86
CA ALA A 415 4.90 -17.05 47.05
C ALA A 415 4.48 -15.60 46.73
N GLU A 416 4.84 -15.07 45.55
CA GLU A 416 4.41 -13.74 45.12
C GLU A 416 2.91 -13.70 44.87
N VAL A 417 2.37 -14.67 44.13
CA VAL A 417 0.93 -14.80 43.89
C VAL A 417 0.17 -15.00 45.21
N THR A 418 0.70 -15.81 46.13
CA THR A 418 0.13 -16.01 47.46
C THR A 418 0.08 -14.71 48.28
N ARG A 419 1.14 -13.90 48.24
CA ARG A 419 1.17 -12.57 48.89
C ARG A 419 0.13 -11.64 48.24
N ASP A 420 0.07 -11.61 46.92
CA ASP A 420 -0.90 -10.78 46.21
C ASP A 420 -2.33 -11.20 46.53
N LEU A 421 -2.57 -12.50 46.75
CA LEU A 421 -3.87 -13.03 47.18
C LEU A 421 -4.29 -12.49 48.55
N ALA A 422 -3.36 -12.41 49.52
CA ALA A 422 -3.63 -11.76 50.80
C ALA A 422 -4.03 -10.29 50.63
N ASN A 423 -3.38 -9.56 49.70
CA ASN A 423 -3.74 -8.18 49.37
C ASN A 423 -5.13 -8.08 48.72
N ARG A 424 -5.53 -9.03 47.85
CA ARG A 424 -6.87 -9.05 47.25
C ARG A 424 -7.97 -9.29 48.28
N TYR A 425 -7.75 -10.21 49.23
CA TYR A 425 -8.67 -10.38 50.37
C TYR A 425 -8.80 -9.09 51.20
N ALA A 426 -7.70 -8.37 51.40
CA ALA A 426 -7.70 -7.09 52.11
C ALA A 426 -8.59 -6.04 51.41
N TRP A 427 -8.40 -5.85 50.10
CA TRP A 427 -9.16 -4.86 49.33
C TRP A 427 -10.62 -5.23 49.18
N TYR A 428 -10.94 -6.52 49.02
CA TYR A 428 -12.32 -6.97 49.00
C TYR A 428 -13.00 -6.77 50.37
N ALA A 429 -12.29 -6.98 51.48
CA ALA A 429 -12.79 -6.64 52.81
C ALA A 429 -13.10 -5.14 52.92
N ASP A 430 -12.22 -4.26 52.44
CA ASP A 430 -12.45 -2.81 52.46
C ASP A 430 -13.66 -2.41 51.61
N ALA A 431 -13.86 -3.07 50.47
CA ALA A 431 -15.04 -2.85 49.63
C ALA A 431 -16.34 -3.27 50.33
N LEU A 432 -16.30 -4.38 51.09
CA LEU A 432 -17.43 -4.86 51.88
C LEU A 432 -17.74 -3.90 53.04
N VAL A 433 -16.73 -3.35 53.71
CA VAL A 433 -16.93 -2.31 54.75
C VAL A 433 -17.62 -1.08 54.15
N ARG A 434 -17.18 -0.61 52.98
CA ARG A 434 -17.82 0.51 52.26
C ARG A 434 -19.27 0.23 51.86
N GLN A 435 -19.65 -1.04 51.74
CA GLN A 435 -21.02 -1.48 51.48
C GLN A 435 -21.83 -1.76 52.75
N GLY A 436 -21.27 -1.55 53.95
CA GLY A 436 -21.93 -1.85 55.24
C GLY A 436 -22.07 -3.35 55.52
N ARG A 437 -21.12 -4.17 55.03
CA ARG A 437 -21.12 -5.63 55.14
C ARG A 437 -19.95 -6.09 56.01
N GLU A 438 -19.89 -5.60 57.26
CA GLU A 438 -18.71 -5.78 58.14
C GLU A 438 -18.44 -7.23 58.53
N GLU A 439 -19.47 -8.06 58.70
CA GLU A 439 -19.29 -9.49 59.02
C GLU A 439 -18.60 -10.24 57.87
N GLU A 440 -19.01 -9.96 56.63
CA GLU A 440 -18.39 -10.54 55.44
C GLU A 440 -16.97 -10.00 55.25
N ALA A 441 -16.76 -8.71 55.50
CA ALA A 441 -15.43 -8.11 55.49
C ALA A 441 -14.51 -8.80 56.51
N LEU A 442 -15.01 -9.13 57.70
CA LEU A 442 -14.24 -9.81 58.73
C LEU A 442 -13.84 -11.23 58.30
N ALA A 443 -14.72 -11.94 57.57
CA ALA A 443 -14.37 -13.25 56.99
C ALA A 443 -13.23 -13.13 55.97
N GLN A 444 -13.23 -12.09 55.13
CA GLN A 444 -12.14 -11.85 54.17
C GLN A 444 -10.84 -11.44 54.88
N ARG A 445 -10.91 -10.60 55.91
CA ARG A 445 -9.75 -10.26 56.75
C ARG A 445 -9.15 -11.48 57.44
N GLN A 446 -9.97 -12.45 57.83
CA GLN A 446 -9.51 -13.70 58.41
C GLN A 446 -8.72 -14.53 57.39
N LYS A 447 -9.14 -14.56 56.12
CA LYS A 447 -8.36 -15.17 55.03
C LYS A 447 -7.04 -14.47 54.76
N GLN A 448 -7.03 -13.14 54.76
CA GLN A 448 -5.78 -12.36 54.67
C GLN A 448 -4.81 -12.72 55.81
N LEU A 449 -5.32 -12.82 57.06
CA LEU A 449 -4.52 -13.17 58.23
C LEU A 449 -3.94 -14.58 58.09
N GLU A 450 -4.75 -15.58 57.74
CA GLU A 450 -4.30 -16.96 57.51
C GLU A 450 -3.12 -17.01 56.53
N ILE A 451 -3.27 -16.42 55.34
CA ILE A 451 -2.22 -16.41 54.31
C ILE A 451 -0.98 -15.67 54.80
N SER A 452 -1.14 -14.49 55.41
CA SER A 452 0.00 -13.68 55.86
C SER A 452 0.76 -14.39 57.00
N ARG A 453 0.06 -15.16 57.84
CA ARG A 453 0.66 -15.96 58.89
C ARG A 453 1.45 -17.12 58.31
N ASP A 454 0.88 -17.85 57.37
CA ASP A 454 1.54 -18.99 56.72
C ASP A 454 2.83 -18.53 56.03
N LEU A 455 2.78 -17.42 55.27
CA LEU A 455 3.99 -16.81 54.68
C LEU A 455 5.03 -16.47 55.74
N LEU A 456 4.64 -15.84 56.84
CA LEU A 456 5.57 -15.52 57.94
C LEU A 456 6.14 -16.78 58.60
N ASP A 457 5.38 -17.86 58.71
CA ASP A 457 5.87 -19.12 59.27
C ASP A 457 6.87 -19.83 58.33
N THR A 458 6.74 -19.64 57.01
CA THR A 458 7.73 -20.16 56.03
C THR A 458 9.07 -19.43 56.07
N ASP A 459 9.06 -18.10 56.23
CA ASP A 459 10.28 -17.30 56.41
C ASP A 459 10.08 -16.26 57.53
N PRO A 460 10.34 -16.66 58.79
CA PRO A 460 10.16 -15.77 59.93
C PRO A 460 11.05 -14.54 59.91
N LYS A 461 12.16 -14.52 59.14
CA LYS A 461 13.06 -13.36 59.10
C LYS A 461 12.68 -12.37 58.00
N ASN A 462 11.73 -12.72 57.14
CA ASN A 462 11.29 -11.85 56.07
C ASN A 462 10.55 -10.61 56.61
N ALA A 463 11.17 -9.44 56.47
CA ALA A 463 10.58 -8.17 56.90
C ALA A 463 9.25 -7.88 56.17
N THR A 464 9.15 -8.25 54.89
CA THR A 464 7.93 -8.07 54.09
C THR A 464 6.77 -8.89 54.65
N TYR A 465 7.01 -10.16 55.02
CA TYR A 465 5.96 -11.02 55.59
C TYR A 465 5.56 -10.57 57.00
N ARG A 466 6.52 -10.14 57.83
CA ARG A 466 6.20 -9.51 59.13
C ARG A 466 5.34 -8.27 58.97
N GLN A 467 5.68 -7.41 58.01
CA GLN A 467 4.92 -6.20 57.74
C GLN A 467 3.51 -6.54 57.24
N ALA A 468 3.35 -7.50 56.34
CA ALA A 468 2.04 -7.95 55.86
C ALA A 468 1.17 -8.48 57.02
N TRP A 469 1.74 -9.33 57.89
CA TRP A 469 1.07 -9.86 59.08
C TRP A 469 0.66 -8.74 60.06
N MET A 470 1.56 -7.80 60.34
CA MET A 470 1.30 -6.61 61.17
C MET A 470 0.12 -5.80 60.61
N LEU A 471 0.14 -5.49 59.31
CA LEU A 471 -0.91 -4.70 58.64
C LEU A 471 -2.27 -5.42 58.64
N ALA A 472 -2.27 -6.74 58.43
CA ALA A 472 -3.47 -7.56 58.49
C ALA A 472 -4.09 -7.56 59.90
N MET A 473 -3.26 -7.70 60.95
CA MET A 473 -3.72 -7.64 62.34
C MET A 473 -4.29 -6.26 62.69
N ASN A 474 -3.63 -5.18 62.27
CA ASN A 474 -4.09 -3.83 62.53
C ASN A 474 -5.41 -3.51 61.80
N SER A 475 -5.54 -3.90 60.54
CA SER A 475 -6.77 -3.65 59.78
C SER A 475 -7.95 -4.44 60.35
N THR A 476 -7.71 -5.68 60.75
CA THR A 476 -8.72 -6.52 61.43
C THR A 476 -9.09 -5.97 62.81
N SER A 477 -8.12 -5.43 63.55
CA SER A 477 -8.38 -4.82 64.85
C SER A 477 -9.26 -3.58 64.73
N ARG A 478 -9.02 -2.72 63.73
CA ARG A 478 -9.87 -1.56 63.41
C ARG A 478 -11.30 -1.98 63.10
N LEU A 479 -11.49 -2.98 62.24
CA LEU A 479 -12.81 -3.50 61.89
C LEU A 479 -13.53 -4.06 63.14
N ARG A 480 -12.85 -4.88 63.94
CA ARG A 480 -13.41 -5.42 65.19
C ARG A 480 -13.75 -4.33 66.20
N HIS A 481 -12.96 -3.26 66.27
CA HIS A 481 -13.27 -2.12 67.13
C HIS A 481 -14.55 -1.41 66.68
N ALA A 482 -14.72 -1.19 65.37
CA ALA A 482 -15.92 -0.58 64.79
C ALA A 482 -17.18 -1.44 65.06
N MET A 483 -17.03 -2.77 65.01
CA MET A 483 -18.10 -3.72 65.36
C MET A 483 -18.36 -3.86 66.88
N GLY A 484 -17.64 -3.11 67.73
CA GLY A 484 -17.85 -3.10 69.19
C GLY A 484 -17.01 -4.13 69.98
N PHE A 485 -16.21 -4.97 69.34
CA PHE A 485 -15.34 -5.96 70.00
C PHE A 485 -14.04 -5.35 70.55
N ARG A 486 -14.16 -4.30 71.37
CA ARG A 486 -13.05 -3.42 71.81
C ARG A 486 -11.89 -4.17 72.47
N ALA A 487 -12.16 -5.11 73.37
CA ALA A 487 -11.10 -5.85 74.07
C ALA A 487 -10.31 -6.77 73.12
N MET A 488 -10.98 -7.36 72.12
CA MET A 488 -10.31 -8.20 71.12
C MET A 488 -9.50 -7.35 70.15
N ALA A 489 -10.06 -6.22 69.72
CA ALA A 489 -9.38 -5.24 68.90
C ALA A 489 -8.10 -4.73 69.58
N GLN A 490 -8.15 -4.39 70.86
CA GLN A 490 -6.96 -3.94 71.60
C GLN A 490 -5.85 -5.01 71.60
N ARG A 491 -6.16 -6.27 71.96
CA ARG A 491 -5.16 -7.35 71.93
C ARG A 491 -4.51 -7.55 70.57
N MET A 492 -5.28 -7.41 69.48
CA MET A 492 -4.73 -7.52 68.13
C MET A 492 -3.85 -6.32 67.76
N ARG A 493 -4.24 -5.12 68.17
CA ARG A 493 -3.46 -3.90 67.96
C ARG A 493 -2.14 -3.96 68.73
N ASP A 494 -2.14 -4.44 69.97
CA ASP A 494 -0.95 -4.63 70.79
C ASP A 494 0.03 -5.60 70.11
N ARG A 495 -0.46 -6.74 69.62
CA ARG A 495 0.35 -7.70 68.85
C ARG A 495 0.93 -7.13 67.56
N ALA A 496 0.15 -6.32 66.84
CA ALA A 496 0.65 -5.64 65.66
C ALA A 496 1.76 -4.64 66.03
N GLN A 497 1.62 -3.92 67.13
CA GLN A 497 2.65 -3.01 67.62
C GLN A 497 3.93 -3.75 68.03
N GLU A 498 3.83 -4.94 68.65
CA GLU A 498 5.00 -5.78 68.94
C GLU A 498 5.77 -6.19 67.67
N GLU A 499 5.07 -6.57 66.59
CA GLU A 499 5.73 -6.88 65.31
C GLU A 499 6.33 -5.63 64.66
N LEU A 500 5.68 -4.47 64.78
CA LEU A 500 6.24 -3.20 64.31
C LEU A 500 7.53 -2.84 65.04
N ASP A 501 7.58 -3.00 66.36
CA ASP A 501 8.78 -2.72 67.15
C ASP A 501 9.93 -3.67 66.76
N ARG A 502 9.63 -4.93 66.42
CA ARG A 502 10.63 -5.86 65.85
C ARG A 502 11.13 -5.42 64.48
N LEU A 503 10.24 -4.95 63.61
CA LEU A 503 10.62 -4.40 62.31
C LEU A 503 11.57 -3.21 62.50
N ILE A 504 11.19 -2.22 63.32
CA ILE A 504 12.02 -1.04 63.60
C ILE A 504 13.37 -1.42 64.22
N ALA A 505 13.42 -2.44 65.08
CA ALA A 505 14.69 -2.93 65.62
C ALA A 505 15.60 -3.54 64.54
N SER A 506 15.04 -4.09 63.46
CA SER A 506 15.81 -4.69 62.36
C SER A 506 16.35 -3.67 61.34
N ASP A 507 15.62 -2.57 61.10
CA ASP A 507 16.08 -1.42 60.32
C ASP A 507 15.54 -0.12 60.95
N PRO A 508 16.33 0.49 61.86
CA PRO A 508 15.93 1.72 62.55
C PRO A 508 15.85 2.94 61.65
N GLU A 509 16.39 2.92 60.44
CA GLU A 509 16.35 4.07 59.51
C GLU A 509 15.13 4.06 58.59
N ASN A 510 14.40 2.94 58.53
CA ASN A 510 13.18 2.82 57.74
C ASN A 510 12.14 3.89 58.11
N HIS A 511 11.89 4.82 57.19
CA HIS A 511 10.96 5.93 57.41
C HIS A 511 9.50 5.46 57.53
N ASP A 512 9.10 4.47 56.73
CA ASP A 512 7.72 3.98 56.71
C ASP A 512 7.32 3.37 58.06
N TRP A 513 8.22 2.61 58.68
CA TRP A 513 7.96 2.03 59.99
C TRP A 513 7.90 3.09 61.11
N LYS A 514 8.68 4.17 61.01
CA LYS A 514 8.55 5.33 61.91
C LYS A 514 7.18 6.00 61.76
N VAL A 515 6.67 6.14 60.54
CA VAL A 515 5.32 6.67 60.28
C VAL A 515 4.25 5.75 60.87
N TRP A 516 4.38 4.43 60.69
CA TRP A 516 3.47 3.47 61.32
C TRP A 516 3.51 3.54 62.84
N LYS A 517 4.69 3.71 63.45
CA LYS A 517 4.80 3.83 64.92
C LYS A 517 4.00 5.01 65.45
N LYS A 518 4.03 6.13 64.71
CA LYS A 518 3.17 7.29 65.02
C LYS A 518 1.68 6.92 64.89
N ARG A 519 1.25 6.27 63.81
CA ARG A 519 -0.16 5.84 63.65
C ARG A 519 -0.64 4.90 64.77
N PHE A 520 0.20 3.98 65.23
CA PHE A 520 -0.15 3.11 66.36
C PHE A 520 -0.32 3.87 67.68
N SER A 521 0.30 5.05 67.84
CA SER A 521 0.13 5.91 69.02
C SER A 521 -1.15 6.75 69.00
N GLU A 522 -1.80 6.90 67.85
CA GLU A 522 -3.05 7.67 67.72
C GLU A 522 -4.22 6.94 68.40
N PRO A 523 -5.20 7.65 69.00
CA PRO A 523 -6.39 7.02 69.56
C PRO A 523 -7.15 6.24 68.47
N TRP A 524 -8.00 5.30 68.89
CA TRP A 524 -8.88 4.60 67.93
C TRP A 524 -9.71 5.62 67.13
N PRO A 525 -9.87 5.42 65.80
CA PRO A 525 -10.75 6.27 64.99
C PRO A 525 -12.13 6.35 65.63
N GLN A 526 -12.70 7.56 65.72
CA GLN A 526 -14.06 7.72 66.23
C GLN A 526 -15.03 7.11 65.20
N ALA A 527 -16.12 6.49 65.67
CA ALA A 527 -17.12 5.93 64.78
C ALA A 527 -17.71 7.04 63.90
N GLY A 528 -17.56 6.92 62.58
CA GLY A 528 -18.08 7.87 61.60
C GLY A 528 -17.09 8.92 61.07
N SER A 529 -15.79 8.80 61.35
CA SER A 529 -14.74 9.58 60.68
C SER A 529 -13.92 8.68 59.75
N ASP A 530 -14.51 8.32 58.61
CA ASP A 530 -13.76 7.99 57.38
C ASP A 530 -14.42 8.80 56.25
#